data_AF-M4E2E9-F1
#
_entry.id   AF-M4E2E9-F1
#
_cell.length_a   1.000
_cell.length_b   1.000
_cell.length_c   1.000
_cell.angle_alpha   90.00
_cell.angle_beta   90.00
_cell.angle_gamma   90.00
#
_symmetry.space_group_name_H-M   'P 1'
#
loop_
_entity.id
_entity.type
_entity.pdbx_description
1 polymer ?
#
loop_
_entity_poly.entity_id
_entity_poly.type
_entity_poly.pdbx_seq_one_letter_code
_entity_poly.pdbx_strand_id
1 'polypeptide(L)'
;MHVPVTVTDYSLSSFYKGVYAVVDDSSLDAVVSWSKNKKSFIIWDPIEFQRRVLPTGRERRIRSLNFSMFMADLKYYGFIRVKGSKHRYHIGHPKYFVRCKPELMKKMQEEAHEKRMHKFEQDRAMRKKAKARAMKLADALGDLGL
;
A
#
# COMPACT_ATOMS: atom_id res chain seq x y z
N MET A 1 27.56 1.65 -13.09
CA MET A 1 27.02 0.46 -12.39
C MET A 1 26.30 0.96 -11.15
N HIS A 2 24.99 0.75 -11.04
CA HIS A 2 24.22 1.12 -9.82
C HIS A 2 24.32 -0.05 -8.85
N VAL A 3 24.87 0.17 -7.66
CA VAL A 3 24.93 -0.85 -6.61
C VAL A 3 23.54 -0.90 -5.95
N PRO A 4 22.87 -2.07 -5.90
CA PRO A 4 21.58 -2.17 -5.25
C PRO A 4 21.70 -1.83 -3.77
N VAL A 5 20.87 -0.90 -3.29
CA VAL A 5 20.83 -0.59 -1.86
C VAL A 5 20.09 -1.73 -1.14
N THR A 6 20.81 -2.49 -0.32
CA THR A 6 20.21 -3.56 0.49
C THR A 6 19.53 -2.97 1.72
N VAL A 7 18.21 -3.17 1.84
CA VAL A 7 17.44 -2.71 3.00
C VAL A 7 17.50 -3.76 4.12
N THR A 8 18.42 -3.60 5.06
CA THR A 8 18.71 -4.60 6.11
C THR A 8 17.89 -4.46 7.39
N ASP A 9 17.12 -3.37 7.57
CA ASP A 9 16.34 -3.12 8.79
C ASP A 9 15.28 -4.21 9.04
N TYR A 10 15.50 -5.09 10.00
CA TYR A 10 14.61 -6.20 10.35
C TYR A 10 13.23 -5.77 10.88
N SER A 11 13.09 -4.54 11.39
CA SER A 11 11.81 -4.00 11.86
C SER A 11 10.89 -3.53 10.73
N LEU A 12 11.44 -3.32 9.54
CA LEU A 12 10.68 -2.96 8.35
C LEU A 12 10.04 -4.20 7.73
N SER A 13 8.73 -4.14 7.49
CA SER A 13 7.96 -5.21 6.86
C SER A 13 8.59 -5.62 5.53
N SER A 14 8.58 -6.93 5.27
CA SER A 14 9.09 -7.51 4.03
C SER A 14 8.51 -6.83 2.79
N PHE A 15 7.23 -6.47 2.80
CA PHE A 15 6.58 -5.82 1.67
C PHE A 15 7.29 -4.54 1.21
N TYR A 16 7.63 -3.62 2.11
CA TYR A 16 8.36 -2.39 1.75
C TYR A 16 9.71 -2.69 1.12
N LYS A 17 10.47 -3.62 1.72
CA LYS A 17 11.76 -4.06 1.19
C LYS A 17 11.62 -4.69 -0.19
N GLY A 18 10.54 -5.44 -0.43
CA GLY A 18 10.24 -6.05 -1.72
C GLY A 18 9.92 -5.01 -2.78
N VAL A 19 9.00 -4.08 -2.49
CA VAL A 19 8.64 -2.99 -3.41
C VAL A 19 9.87 -2.15 -3.76
N TYR A 20 10.66 -1.75 -2.77
CA TYR A 20 11.88 -0.97 -3.01
C TYR A 20 12.87 -1.72 -3.91
N ALA A 21 13.13 -3.00 -3.63
CA ALA A 21 14.05 -3.81 -4.42
C ALA A 21 13.59 -3.95 -5.88
N VAL A 22 12.29 -4.19 -6.11
CA VAL A 22 11.71 -4.28 -7.45
C VAL A 22 11.84 -2.96 -8.22
N VAL A 23 11.60 -1.83 -7.56
CA VAL A 23 11.66 -0.50 -8.20
C VAL A 23 13.11 -0.08 -8.45
N ASP A 24 14.07 -0.51 -7.61
CA ASP A 24 15.49 -0.19 -7.76
C ASP A 24 16.24 -1.14 -8.72
N ASP A 25 15.63 -2.26 -9.12
CA ASP A 25 16.17 -3.16 -10.16
C ASP A 25 15.97 -2.55 -11.56
N SER A 26 17.04 -1.94 -12.09
CA SER A 26 17.04 -1.34 -13.44
C SER A 26 16.72 -2.31 -14.57
N SER A 27 16.87 -3.63 -14.37
CA SER A 27 16.46 -4.61 -15.39
C SER A 27 14.94 -4.71 -15.55
N LEU A 28 14.19 -4.11 -14.63
CA LEU A 28 12.73 -3.99 -14.66
C LEU A 28 12.26 -2.61 -15.11
N ASP A 29 13.14 -1.66 -15.48
CA ASP A 29 12.75 -0.26 -15.78
C ASP A 29 11.69 -0.15 -16.89
N ALA A 30 11.65 -1.11 -17.82
CA ALA A 30 10.62 -1.20 -18.86
C ALA A 30 9.21 -1.50 -18.34
N VAL A 31 9.08 -2.13 -17.17
CA VAL A 31 7.80 -2.55 -16.56
C VAL A 31 7.47 -1.79 -15.28
N VAL A 32 8.49 -1.41 -14.51
CA VAL A 32 8.37 -0.58 -13.31
C VAL A 32 9.66 0.19 -13.11
N SER A 33 9.57 1.48 -12.83
CA SER A 33 10.78 2.30 -12.62
C SER A 33 10.52 3.44 -11.64
N TRP A 34 11.61 3.97 -11.08
CA TRP A 34 11.57 5.24 -10.37
C TRP A 34 11.12 6.38 -11.28
N SER A 35 10.19 7.20 -10.80
CA SER A 35 9.87 8.51 -11.39
C SER A 35 11.11 9.41 -11.52
N LYS A 36 11.02 10.45 -12.37
CA LYS A 36 12.14 11.39 -12.59
C LYS A 36 12.66 12.03 -11.29
N ASN A 37 11.76 12.36 -10.36
CA ASN A 37 12.12 13.00 -9.09
C ASN A 37 12.57 12.03 -7.99
N LYS A 38 12.57 10.72 -8.27
CA LYS A 38 13.04 9.66 -7.36
C LYS A 38 12.30 9.58 -6.01
N LYS A 39 11.07 10.11 -5.92
CA LYS A 39 10.19 10.10 -4.73
C LYS A 39 8.92 9.27 -4.91
N SER A 40 8.86 8.52 -6.00
CA SER A 40 7.71 7.73 -6.45
C SER A 40 8.13 6.82 -7.59
N PHE A 41 7.28 5.88 -7.97
CA PHE A 41 7.51 4.93 -9.05
C PHE A 41 6.28 4.79 -9.94
N ILE A 42 6.51 4.29 -11.16
CA ILE A 42 5.45 4.08 -12.15
C ILE A 42 5.50 2.64 -12.58
N ILE A 43 4.35 1.96 -12.54
CA ILE A 43 4.16 0.67 -13.20
C ILE A 43 3.66 0.95 -14.61
N TRP A 44 4.48 0.61 -15.60
CA TRP A 44 4.23 0.93 -17.01
C TRP A 44 3.29 -0.08 -17.66
N ASP A 45 3.50 -1.35 -17.37
CA ASP A 45 2.72 -2.48 -17.91
C ASP A 45 2.26 -3.39 -16.77
N PRO A 46 0.97 -3.35 -16.37
CA PRO A 46 0.44 -4.20 -15.31
C PRO A 46 0.50 -5.70 -15.61
N ILE A 47 0.33 -6.09 -16.88
CA ILE A 47 0.29 -7.49 -17.29
C ILE A 47 1.71 -8.06 -17.18
N GLU A 48 2.67 -7.35 -17.76
CA GLU A 48 4.07 -7.78 -17.72
C GLU A 48 4.67 -7.64 -16.32
N PHE A 49 4.25 -6.63 -15.54
CA PHE A 49 4.59 -6.51 -14.12
C PHE A 49 4.12 -7.75 -13.35
N GLN A 50 2.85 -8.16 -13.51
CA GLN A 50 2.35 -9.36 -12.85
C GLN A 50 3.18 -10.58 -13.23
N ARG A 51 3.50 -10.76 -14.52
CA ARG A 51 4.28 -11.91 -15.01
C ARG A 51 5.71 -11.95 -14.47
N ARG A 52 6.38 -10.80 -14.33
CA ARG A 52 7.79 -10.72 -13.91
C ARG A 52 8.00 -10.61 -12.40
N VAL A 53 7.03 -10.03 -11.68
CA VAL A 53 7.17 -9.65 -10.26
C VAL A 53 6.31 -10.51 -9.34
N LEU A 54 5.11 -10.92 -9.76
CA LEU A 54 4.15 -11.65 -8.92
C LEU A 54 3.94 -13.09 -9.41
N PRO A 55 3.34 -13.95 -8.58
CA PRO A 55 3.86 -14.54 -7.34
C PRO A 55 4.99 -15.57 -7.56
N THR A 56 5.34 -15.89 -8.81
CA THR A 56 6.50 -16.73 -9.20
C THR A 56 7.74 -15.90 -9.54
N GLY A 57 7.66 -14.58 -9.43
CA GLY A 57 8.70 -13.62 -9.79
C GLY A 57 9.88 -13.50 -8.81
N ARG A 58 10.75 -12.51 -9.08
CA ARG A 58 12.09 -12.36 -8.48
C ARG A 58 12.15 -12.01 -6.99
N GLU A 59 11.06 -11.56 -6.38
CA GLU A 59 11.09 -10.98 -5.02
C GLU A 59 10.17 -11.70 -4.05
N ARG A 60 10.74 -12.63 -3.25
CA ARG A 60 10.02 -13.45 -2.27
C ARG A 60 9.26 -12.64 -1.21
N ARG A 61 9.61 -11.37 -1.03
CA ARG A 61 8.97 -10.49 -0.05
C ARG A 61 7.60 -9.95 -0.50
N ILE A 62 7.28 -10.01 -1.80
CA ILE A 62 5.96 -9.62 -2.32
C ILE A 62 5.12 -10.90 -2.50
N ARG A 63 4.07 -11.05 -1.70
CA ARG A 63 3.22 -12.26 -1.66
C ARG A 63 1.89 -12.11 -2.41
N SER A 64 1.67 -10.97 -3.06
CA SER A 64 0.44 -10.70 -3.80
C SER A 64 0.34 -11.64 -5.01
N LEU A 65 -0.79 -12.32 -5.17
CA LEU A 65 -0.96 -13.35 -6.21
C LEU A 65 -1.34 -12.79 -7.58
N ASN A 66 -1.84 -11.56 -7.61
CA ASN A 66 -2.19 -10.85 -8.83
C ASN A 66 -2.04 -9.33 -8.63
N PHE A 67 -2.13 -8.60 -9.73
CA PHE A 67 -1.94 -7.15 -9.75
C PHE A 67 -2.93 -6.40 -8.85
N SER A 68 -4.20 -6.82 -8.83
CA SER A 68 -5.23 -6.19 -7.99
C SER A 68 -4.93 -6.33 -6.50
N MET A 69 -4.49 -7.52 -6.06
CA MET A 69 -4.02 -7.75 -4.69
C MET A 69 -2.79 -6.90 -4.38
N PHE A 70 -1.85 -6.80 -5.31
CA PHE A 70 -0.67 -5.95 -5.14
C PHE A 70 -1.03 -4.47 -4.97
N MET A 71 -1.99 -3.97 -5.76
CA MET A 71 -2.50 -2.61 -5.61
C MET A 71 -3.21 -2.39 -4.27
N ALA A 72 -3.93 -3.41 -3.77
CA ALA A 72 -4.54 -3.37 -2.45
C ALA A 72 -3.49 -3.38 -1.33
N ASP A 73 -2.43 -4.19 -1.47
CA ASP A 73 -1.30 -4.23 -0.54
C ASP A 73 -0.60 -2.87 -0.52
N LEU A 74 -0.28 -2.28 -1.67
CA LEU A 74 0.29 -0.93 -1.75
C LEU A 74 -0.54 0.08 -0.92
N LYS A 75 -1.87 0.08 -1.10
CA LYS A 75 -2.77 0.94 -0.31
C LYS A 75 -2.72 0.59 1.19
N TYR A 76 -2.75 -0.69 1.54
CA TYR A 76 -2.66 -1.14 2.94
C TYR A 76 -1.38 -0.63 3.59
N TYR A 77 -0.25 -0.72 2.89
CA TYR A 77 1.07 -0.25 3.31
C TYR A 77 1.28 1.26 3.12
N GLY A 78 0.21 2.04 2.94
CA GLY A 78 0.27 3.51 2.96
C GLY A 78 0.78 4.16 1.68
N PHE A 79 1.06 3.39 0.62
CA PHE A 79 1.32 3.97 -0.69
C PHE A 79 0.06 4.62 -1.25
N ILE A 80 0.24 5.72 -1.97
CA ILE A 80 -0.83 6.48 -2.60
C ILE A 80 -0.56 6.67 -4.08
N ARG A 81 -1.63 6.84 -4.85
CA ARG A 81 -1.53 7.33 -6.22
C ARG A 81 -1.12 8.79 -6.20
N VAL A 82 -0.15 9.14 -7.05
CA VAL A 82 0.29 10.53 -7.22
C VAL A 82 -0.81 11.35 -7.90
N LYS A 83 -1.29 12.40 -7.21
CA LYS A 83 -2.34 13.29 -7.71
C LYS A 83 -1.85 14.05 -8.95
N GLY A 84 -2.74 14.26 -9.92
CA GLY A 84 -2.42 14.97 -11.17
C GLY A 84 -1.54 14.22 -12.16
N SER A 85 -1.14 12.97 -11.87
CA SER A 85 -0.36 12.19 -12.82
C SER A 85 -1.20 11.67 -14.00
N LYS A 86 -0.64 11.78 -15.21
CA LYS A 86 -1.18 11.16 -16.43
C LYS A 86 -1.07 9.63 -16.44
N HIS A 87 -0.19 9.04 -15.63
CA HIS A 87 -0.01 7.59 -15.54
C HIS A 87 -0.93 7.01 -14.46
N ARG A 88 -1.75 6.03 -14.85
CA ARG A 88 -2.75 5.39 -13.97
C ARG A 88 -2.11 4.76 -12.73
N TYR A 89 -0.93 4.17 -12.87
CA TYR A 89 -0.20 3.44 -11.82
C TYR A 89 1.07 4.18 -11.37
N HIS A 90 0.96 5.51 -11.23
CA HIS A 90 2.00 6.31 -10.57
C HIS A 90 1.77 6.31 -9.06
N ILE A 91 2.65 5.64 -8.33
CA ILE A 91 2.51 5.32 -6.91
C ILE A 91 3.70 5.85 -6.12
N GLY A 92 3.48 6.26 -4.87
CA GLY A 92 4.56 6.65 -3.97
C GLY A 92 4.08 6.92 -2.56
N HIS A 93 4.89 7.65 -1.81
CA HIS A 93 4.53 8.23 -0.52
C HIS A 93 4.98 9.70 -0.52
N PRO A 94 4.17 10.65 -0.03
CA PRO A 94 4.49 12.07 -0.11
C PRO A 94 5.81 12.46 0.58
N LYS A 95 6.27 11.66 1.55
CA LYS A 95 7.45 12.00 2.39
C LYS A 95 8.56 10.96 2.46
N TYR A 96 8.24 9.67 2.35
CA TYR A 96 9.11 8.63 2.92
C TYR A 96 9.48 7.49 1.97
N PHE A 97 8.94 7.50 0.74
CA PHE A 97 9.35 6.55 -0.29
C PHE A 97 10.28 7.27 -1.26
N VAL A 98 11.58 7.26 -0.96
CA VAL A 98 12.59 8.04 -1.66
C VAL A 98 13.76 7.13 -2.03
N ARG A 99 14.19 7.18 -3.31
CA ARG A 99 15.33 6.40 -3.78
C ARG A 99 16.59 6.77 -2.99
N CYS A 100 17.41 5.78 -2.68
CA CYS A 100 18.63 5.88 -1.88
C CYS A 100 18.39 6.29 -0.42
N LYS A 101 17.14 6.36 0.05
CA LYS A 101 16.79 6.65 1.45
C LYS A 101 15.78 5.64 2.01
N PRO A 102 16.09 4.33 1.96
CA PRO A 102 15.16 3.30 2.40
C PRO A 102 14.82 3.35 3.90
N GLU A 103 15.68 3.94 4.73
CA GLU A 103 15.47 4.12 6.17
C GLU A 103 14.21 4.94 6.49
N LEU A 104 13.80 5.83 5.58
CA LEU A 104 12.58 6.64 5.76
C LEU A 104 11.30 5.79 5.76
N MET A 105 11.32 4.60 5.13
CA MET A 105 10.16 3.71 5.07
C MET A 105 9.72 3.19 6.44
N LYS A 106 10.57 3.27 7.47
CA LYS A 106 10.16 2.97 8.85
C LYS A 106 9.07 3.93 9.35
N LYS A 107 9.25 5.23 9.11
CA LYS A 107 8.22 6.25 9.40
C LYS A 107 6.96 6.05 8.57
N MET A 108 7.10 5.59 7.32
CA MET A 108 5.96 5.22 6.48
C MET A 108 5.15 4.07 7.09
N GLN A 109 5.83 3.05 7.61
CA GLN A 109 5.20 1.91 8.25
C GLN A 109 4.43 2.31 9.52
N GLU A 110 5.04 3.14 10.35
CA GLU A 110 4.44 3.71 11.56
C GLU A 110 3.19 4.52 11.20
N GLU A 111 3.28 5.49 10.29
CA GLU A 111 2.13 6.31 9.87
C GLU A 111 1.00 5.44 9.28
N ALA A 112 1.34 4.43 8.49
CA ALA A 112 0.35 3.54 7.91
C ALA A 112 -0.35 2.70 9.00
N HIS A 113 0.38 2.25 10.02
CA HIS A 113 -0.19 1.52 11.16
C HIS A 113 -1.14 2.39 11.98
N GLU A 114 -0.69 3.58 12.38
CA GLU A 114 -1.51 4.54 13.15
C GLU A 114 -2.82 4.88 12.42
N LYS A 115 -2.75 5.20 11.12
CA LYS A 115 -3.94 5.47 10.31
C LYS A 115 -4.92 4.30 10.28
N ARG A 116 -4.43 3.05 10.22
CA ARG A 116 -5.27 1.85 10.25
C ARG A 116 -5.93 1.65 11.61
N MET A 117 -5.19 1.86 12.69
CA MET A 117 -5.73 1.75 14.06
C MET A 117 -6.81 2.80 14.30
N HIS A 118 -6.55 4.05 13.90
CA HIS A 118 -7.54 5.11 14.06
C HIS A 118 -8.82 4.82 13.25
N LYS A 119 -8.68 4.37 12.00
CA LYS A 119 -9.83 3.95 11.19
C LYS A 119 -10.58 2.78 11.81
N PHE A 120 -9.88 1.78 12.33
CA PHE A 120 -10.49 0.63 12.98
C PHE A 120 -11.33 1.04 14.19
N GLU A 121 -10.83 1.94 15.02
CA GLU A 121 -11.56 2.49 16.16
C GLU A 121 -12.80 3.28 15.74
N GLN A 122 -12.67 4.12 14.70
CA GLN A 122 -13.80 4.86 14.11
C GLN A 122 -14.88 3.90 13.56
N ASP A 123 -14.49 2.88 12.80
CA ASP A 123 -15.39 1.88 12.23
C ASP A 123 -16.09 1.07 13.34
N ARG A 124 -15.36 0.71 14.40
CA ARG A 124 -15.91 0.03 15.58
C ARG A 124 -16.93 0.90 16.31
N ALA A 125 -16.63 2.18 16.53
CA ALA A 125 -17.53 3.13 17.17
C ALA A 125 -18.80 3.35 16.32
N MET A 126 -18.64 3.50 15.00
CA MET A 126 -19.75 3.66 14.06
C MET A 126 -20.68 2.44 14.08
N ARG A 127 -20.12 1.22 14.04
CA ARG A 127 -20.89 -0.03 14.14
C ARG A 127 -21.65 -0.13 15.46
N LYS A 128 -21.02 0.25 16.58
CA LYS A 128 -21.68 0.28 17.90
C LYS A 128 -22.86 1.27 17.91
N LYS A 129 -22.69 2.47 17.34
CA LYS A 129 -23.75 3.48 17.23
C LYS A 129 -24.89 3.04 16.31
N ALA A 130 -24.57 2.43 15.17
CA ALA A 130 -25.56 1.89 14.24
C ALA A 130 -26.40 0.79 14.89
N LYS A 131 -25.77 -0.13 15.62
CA LYS A 131 -26.46 -1.18 16.37
C LYS A 131 -27.38 -0.60 17.45
N ALA A 132 -26.91 0.38 18.23
CA ALA A 132 -27.74 1.04 19.24
C ALA A 132 -28.95 1.78 18.62
N ARG A 133 -28.77 2.42 17.47
CA ARG A 133 -29.87 3.08 16.74
C ARG A 133 -30.88 2.08 16.19
N ALA A 134 -30.41 0.95 15.65
CA ALA A 134 -31.28 -0.11 15.15
C ALA A 134 -32.11 -0.74 16.27
N MET A 135 -31.51 -0.95 17.46
CA MET A 135 -32.20 -1.48 18.63
C MET A 135 -33.30 -0.52 19.12
N LYS A 136 -32.99 0.78 19.27
CA LYS A 136 -33.99 1.80 19.62
C LYS A 136 -35.15 1.89 18.64
N LEU A 137 -34.89 1.71 17.35
CA LEU A 137 -35.94 1.71 16.33
C LEU A 137 -36.82 0.47 16.44
N ALA A 138 -36.23 -0.70 16.69
CA ALA A 138 -36.98 -1.94 16.89
C ALA A 138 -37.90 -1.84 18.11
N ASP A 139 -37.39 -1.30 19.24
CA ASP A 139 -38.17 -1.09 20.46
C ASP A 139 -39.38 -0.16 20.19
N ALA A 140 -39.14 0.98 19.51
CA ALA A 140 -40.19 1.95 19.18
C ALA A 140 -41.27 1.40 18.22
N LEU A 141 -40.92 0.47 17.33
CA LEU A 141 -41.89 -0.20 16.45
C LEU A 141 -42.72 -1.25 17.21
N GLY A 142 -42.11 -1.94 18.17
CA GLY A 142 -42.82 -2.88 19.05
C GLY A 142 -43.86 -2.17 19.93
N ASP A 143 -43.53 -0.97 20.44
CA ASP A 143 -44.45 -0.15 21.24
C ASP A 143 -45.67 0.38 20.45
N LEU A 144 -45.60 0.38 19.11
CA LEU A 144 -46.69 0.80 18.22
C LEU A 144 -47.66 -0.33 17.84
N GLY A 145 -47.42 -1.57 18.28
CA GLY A 145 -48.40 -2.67 18.18
C GLY A 145 -48.72 -3.16 16.76
N LEU A 146 -47.72 -3.24 15.87
CA LEU A 146 -47.79 -4.01 14.62
C LEU A 146 -47.22 -5.42 14.80
#